data_AF-A0A1V4UUX1-F1
#
_entry.id   AF-A0A1V4UUX1-F1
#
_cell.length_a   1.000
_cell.length_b   1.000
_cell.length_c   1.000
_cell.angle_alpha   90.00
_cell.angle_beta   90.00
_cell.angle_gamma   90.00
#
_symmetry.space_group_name_H-M   'P 1'
#
loop_
_entity.id
_entity.type
_entity.pdbx_description
1 polymer ?
#
loop_
_entity_poly.entity_id
_entity_poly.type
_entity_poly.pdbx_seq_one_letter_code
_entity_poly.pdbx_strand_id
1 'polypeptide(L)'
;MKLWPLTLVITLTIISSASATFWQCGIGTNSSSWSIYRHSGNITFTQSSLVEGKISPVEYHDTLLKPYSSYYSEIAYNDVQLRERTSALEGDYRSEDEMSLWSVVEEEITIDYVKPYGTDSYTFTFTEKWPVSLASKRSLQYSGSQINDRDFEGNNRDYAGSNLLYNSELSKERLTVMWLESMNATVQANDISIIRAQLMPTRYLGYKIQTNTTGIADLRYRHAGSEYNVKRYDYPPLSEGNERYYGTYALARKIEMRSQFPNYNDTIEWLPCCGLHDLNSIDELSVDTVFNCSNQNPLVF
;
A
#
# COMPACT_ATOMS: atom_id res chain seq x y z
N MET A 1 50.18 -12.10 -18.13
CA MET A 1 49.76 -10.91 -17.37
C MET A 1 49.30 -9.84 -18.33
N LYS A 2 47.99 -9.58 -18.40
CA LYS A 2 47.41 -8.26 -18.70
C LYS A 2 45.90 -8.35 -18.40
N LEU A 3 45.49 -7.53 -17.43
CA LEU A 3 44.17 -7.46 -16.85
C LEU A 3 43.14 -7.03 -17.91
N TRP A 4 42.01 -7.72 -17.93
CA TRP A 4 40.77 -7.21 -18.50
C TRP A 4 40.10 -6.35 -17.44
N PRO A 5 39.78 -5.07 -17.68
CA PRO A 5 38.93 -4.32 -16.78
C PRO A 5 37.46 -4.74 -17.01
N LEU A 6 36.82 -5.12 -15.92
CA LEU A 6 35.39 -5.35 -15.78
C LEU A 6 34.64 -4.04 -16.15
N THR A 7 33.97 -4.02 -17.30
CA THR A 7 33.10 -2.91 -17.71
C THR A 7 31.80 -2.95 -16.92
N LEU A 8 31.69 -2.10 -15.91
CA LEU A 8 30.46 -1.78 -15.19
C LEU A 8 29.61 -0.86 -16.10
N VAL A 9 28.55 -1.38 -16.72
CA VAL A 9 27.65 -0.59 -17.56
C VAL A 9 26.52 -0.05 -16.68
N ILE A 10 26.62 1.22 -16.28
CA ILE A 10 25.52 1.99 -15.68
C ILE A 10 24.82 2.71 -16.84
N THR A 11 23.62 2.27 -17.24
CA THR A 11 22.78 3.01 -18.20
C THR A 11 21.89 4.00 -17.44
N LEU A 12 22.19 5.30 -17.55
CA LEU A 12 21.35 6.40 -17.07
C LEU A 12 20.75 7.10 -18.30
N THR A 13 19.46 6.93 -18.57
CA THR A 13 18.75 7.65 -19.65
C THR A 13 17.83 8.70 -19.02
N ILE A 14 18.19 9.97 -19.16
CA ILE A 14 17.34 11.12 -18.79
C ILE A 14 16.52 11.50 -20.02
N ILE A 15 15.21 11.22 -20.00
CA ILE A 15 14.27 11.76 -20.99
C ILE A 15 13.38 12.77 -20.25
N SER A 16 13.62 14.05 -20.48
CA SER A 16 12.78 15.13 -19.99
C SER A 16 11.65 15.42 -20.98
N SER A 17 10.39 15.31 -20.54
CA SER A 17 9.24 16.16 -20.90
C SER A 17 7.99 15.64 -20.18
N ALA A 18 7.33 16.51 -19.42
CA ALA A 18 6.28 16.27 -18.40
C ALA A 18 6.85 15.96 -17.00
N SER A 19 6.37 16.70 -15.99
CA SER A 19 6.81 16.77 -14.59
C SER A 19 6.56 15.47 -13.79
N ALA A 20 7.10 14.37 -14.28
CA ALA A 20 7.10 13.06 -13.65
C ALA A 20 8.47 12.43 -13.87
N THR A 21 9.40 12.63 -12.93
CA THR A 21 10.68 11.91 -12.94
C THR A 21 10.41 10.52 -12.35
N PHE A 22 10.41 9.49 -13.18
CA PHE A 22 10.39 8.13 -12.65
C PHE A 22 11.83 7.78 -12.22
N TRP A 23 11.96 7.13 -11.08
CA TRP A 23 13.21 6.56 -10.60
C TRP A 23 13.13 5.04 -10.66
N GLN A 24 14.05 4.44 -11.39
CA GLN A 24 14.22 3.00 -11.42
C GLN A 24 15.68 2.67 -11.09
N CYS A 25 15.89 1.79 -10.12
CA CYS A 25 17.21 1.29 -9.78
C CYS A 25 17.22 -0.23 -9.76
N GLY A 26 18.30 -0.82 -10.25
CA GLY A 26 18.56 -2.25 -10.21
C GLY A 26 20.02 -2.52 -9.84
N ILE A 27 20.23 -3.41 -8.89
CA ILE A 27 21.54 -3.94 -8.51
C ILE A 27 21.59 -5.39 -8.99
N GLY A 28 22.48 -5.65 -9.95
CA GLY A 28 22.72 -6.98 -10.51
C GLY A 28 24.08 -7.52 -10.07
N THR A 29 24.12 -8.83 -9.80
CA THR A 29 25.33 -9.60 -9.51
C THR A 29 25.37 -10.82 -10.43
N ASN A 30 26.43 -11.63 -10.39
CA ASN A 30 26.52 -12.83 -11.24
C ASN A 30 25.39 -13.84 -11.00
N SER A 31 24.82 -13.91 -9.79
CA SER A 31 23.79 -14.91 -9.44
C SER A 31 22.46 -14.33 -8.95
N SER A 32 22.35 -13.02 -8.70
CA SER A 32 21.15 -12.43 -8.08
C SER A 32 20.94 -10.98 -8.46
N SER A 33 19.72 -10.48 -8.30
CA SER A 33 19.36 -9.10 -8.57
C SER A 33 18.35 -8.57 -7.57
N TRP A 34 18.35 -7.25 -7.42
CA TRP A 34 17.35 -6.49 -6.67
C TRP A 34 17.00 -5.26 -7.49
N SER A 35 15.73 -4.85 -7.47
CA SER A 35 15.29 -3.66 -8.17
C SER A 35 14.13 -2.99 -7.47
N ILE A 36 14.01 -1.69 -7.71
CA ILE A 36 12.93 -0.85 -7.24
C ILE A 36 12.54 0.14 -8.33
N TYR A 37 11.25 0.45 -8.38
CA TYR A 37 10.66 1.42 -9.30
C TYR A 37 9.78 2.36 -8.48
N ARG A 38 9.94 3.66 -8.69
CA ARG A 38 9.18 4.72 -8.02
C ARG A 38 8.90 5.84 -9.01
N HIS A 39 7.89 6.63 -8.72
CA HIS A 39 7.43 7.72 -9.56
C HIS A 39 7.37 9.01 -8.74
N SER A 40 8.19 10.01 -9.07
CA SER A 40 8.14 11.31 -8.44
C SER A 40 7.16 12.20 -9.21
N GLY A 41 5.93 12.32 -8.72
CA GLY A 41 4.95 13.23 -9.31
C GLY A 41 3.94 13.73 -8.27
N ASN A 42 3.45 14.93 -8.53
CA ASN A 42 2.40 15.50 -7.71
C ASN A 42 1.06 15.14 -8.35
N ILE A 43 0.19 14.48 -7.59
CA ILE A 43 -1.12 14.05 -8.06
C ILE A 43 -2.14 14.35 -6.98
N THR A 44 -3.26 14.91 -7.39
CA THR A 44 -4.47 14.99 -6.57
C THR A 44 -5.62 14.42 -7.38
N PHE A 45 -6.38 13.52 -6.78
CA PHE A 45 -7.56 12.90 -7.38
C PHE A 45 -8.64 12.75 -6.31
N THR A 46 -9.87 13.09 -6.69
CA THR A 46 -11.06 12.86 -5.87
C THR A 46 -12.18 12.33 -6.75
N GLN A 47 -12.90 11.35 -6.24
CA GLN A 47 -14.06 10.75 -6.91
C GLN A 47 -15.14 10.48 -5.88
N SER A 48 -16.37 10.84 -6.22
CA SER A 48 -17.58 10.42 -5.51
C SER A 48 -18.58 9.86 -6.51
N SER A 49 -19.28 8.80 -6.13
CA SER A 49 -20.26 8.12 -6.99
C SER A 49 -21.41 7.56 -6.17
N LEU A 50 -22.61 7.61 -6.74
CA LEU A 50 -23.81 6.94 -6.24
C LEU A 50 -24.49 6.26 -7.43
N VAL A 51 -24.72 4.96 -7.30
CA VAL A 51 -25.49 4.18 -8.27
C VAL A 51 -26.58 3.47 -7.50
N GLU A 52 -27.84 3.70 -7.88
CA GLU A 52 -29.01 3.06 -7.28
C GLU A 52 -29.98 2.70 -8.39
N GLY A 53 -30.46 1.46 -8.38
CA GLY A 53 -31.43 1.01 -9.37
C GLY A 53 -31.69 -0.48 -9.33
N LYS A 54 -32.60 -0.90 -10.20
CA LYS A 54 -32.95 -2.30 -10.39
C LYS A 54 -32.30 -2.82 -11.66
N ILE A 55 -31.50 -3.87 -11.53
CA ILE A 55 -30.91 -4.58 -12.66
C ILE A 55 -32.00 -5.52 -13.18
N SER A 56 -32.56 -5.22 -14.36
CA SER A 56 -33.63 -6.01 -14.99
C SER A 56 -33.39 -6.19 -16.48
N PRO A 57 -33.98 -7.21 -17.12
CA PRO A 57 -33.92 -7.36 -18.57
C PRO A 57 -34.46 -6.12 -19.29
N VAL A 58 -33.87 -5.78 -20.43
CA VAL A 58 -34.31 -4.66 -21.28
C VAL A 58 -34.46 -5.16 -22.71
N GLU A 59 -35.58 -4.80 -23.34
CA GLU A 59 -35.83 -5.13 -24.75
C GLU A 59 -35.19 -4.07 -25.65
N TYR A 60 -34.36 -4.49 -26.60
CA TYR A 60 -33.69 -3.61 -27.55
C TYR A 60 -33.74 -4.22 -28.95
N HIS A 61 -34.44 -3.57 -29.88
CA HIS A 61 -34.68 -4.07 -31.24
C HIS A 61 -35.15 -5.54 -31.27
N ASP A 62 -36.26 -5.84 -30.59
CA ASP A 62 -36.87 -7.18 -30.50
C ASP A 62 -35.94 -8.26 -29.90
N THR A 63 -34.83 -7.84 -29.28
CA THR A 63 -33.89 -8.72 -28.58
C THR A 63 -33.91 -8.41 -27.09
N LEU A 64 -34.16 -9.44 -26.28
CA LEU A 64 -34.10 -9.32 -24.82
C LEU A 64 -32.63 -9.36 -24.35
N LEU A 65 -32.13 -8.22 -23.86
CA LEU A 65 -30.81 -8.14 -23.24
C LEU A 65 -30.86 -8.67 -21.81
N LYS A 66 -29.91 -9.56 -21.48
CA LYS A 66 -29.82 -10.12 -20.13
C LYS A 66 -29.37 -9.05 -19.12
N PRO A 67 -29.97 -9.01 -17.92
CA PRO A 67 -29.59 -8.08 -16.85
C PRO A 67 -28.16 -8.30 -16.39
N TYR A 68 -27.35 -7.24 -16.41
CA TYR A 68 -25.98 -7.26 -15.92
C TYR A 68 -25.52 -5.86 -15.50
N SER A 69 -24.85 -5.78 -14.36
CA SER A 69 -24.12 -4.58 -13.93
C SER A 69 -22.67 -4.94 -13.62
N SER A 70 -21.76 -4.05 -14.00
CA SER A 70 -20.34 -4.18 -13.69
C SER A 70 -19.74 -2.87 -13.26
N TYR A 71 -18.89 -2.94 -12.25
CA TYR A 71 -18.08 -1.85 -11.76
C TYR A 71 -16.62 -2.27 -11.72
N TYR A 72 -15.72 -1.36 -12.09
CA TYR A 72 -14.28 -1.53 -12.02
C TYR A 72 -13.62 -0.21 -11.62
N SER A 73 -12.76 -0.27 -10.61
CA SER A 73 -11.90 0.85 -10.21
C SER A 73 -10.51 0.36 -9.89
N GLU A 74 -9.50 1.08 -10.36
CA GLU A 74 -8.10 0.80 -10.08
C GLU A 74 -7.34 2.12 -9.91
N ILE A 75 -6.67 2.25 -8.76
CA ILE A 75 -5.74 3.33 -8.46
C ILE A 75 -4.43 2.67 -8.07
N ALA A 76 -3.33 3.03 -8.74
CA ALA A 76 -2.01 2.53 -8.41
C ALA A 76 -0.99 3.67 -8.54
N TYR A 77 -0.36 4.02 -7.42
CA TYR A 77 0.64 5.07 -7.38
C TYR A 77 1.67 4.79 -6.30
N ASN A 78 2.96 4.67 -6.66
CA ASN A 78 4.06 4.49 -5.70
C ASN A 78 3.80 3.34 -4.70
N ASP A 79 3.37 2.20 -5.22
CA ASP A 79 2.98 0.99 -4.48
C ASP A 79 1.79 1.13 -3.51
N VAL A 80 1.14 2.29 -3.47
CA VAL A 80 -0.21 2.45 -2.92
C VAL A 80 -1.20 2.05 -4.01
N GLN A 81 -1.96 1.00 -3.75
CA GLN A 81 -2.82 0.34 -4.72
C GLN A 81 -4.21 0.13 -4.15
N LEU A 82 -5.23 0.40 -4.95
CA LEU A 82 -6.60 0.00 -4.69
C LEU A 82 -7.16 -0.59 -5.97
N ARG A 83 -7.79 -1.75 -5.88
CA ARG A 83 -8.47 -2.42 -6.99
C ARG A 83 -9.81 -2.94 -6.50
N GLU A 84 -10.86 -2.58 -7.21
CA GLU A 84 -12.23 -2.96 -6.88
C GLU A 84 -12.93 -3.48 -8.14
N ARG A 85 -13.68 -4.56 -8.00
CA ARG A 85 -14.48 -5.13 -9.08
C ARG A 85 -15.76 -5.73 -8.55
N THR A 86 -16.89 -5.24 -9.07
CA THR A 86 -18.22 -5.78 -8.76
C THR A 86 -18.89 -6.25 -10.04
N SER A 87 -19.56 -7.39 -9.98
CA SER A 87 -20.42 -7.89 -11.05
C SER A 87 -21.72 -8.41 -10.45
N ALA A 88 -22.85 -7.86 -10.88
CA ALA A 88 -24.16 -8.20 -10.37
C ALA A 88 -25.11 -8.64 -11.50
N LEU A 89 -25.90 -9.67 -11.23
CA LEU A 89 -27.02 -10.11 -12.06
C LEU A 89 -28.31 -9.42 -11.60
N GLU A 90 -29.44 -9.83 -12.17
CA GLU A 90 -30.78 -9.33 -11.85
C GLU A 90 -31.02 -9.16 -10.35
N GLY A 91 -31.49 -8.00 -9.92
CA GLY A 91 -31.69 -7.65 -8.52
C GLY A 91 -31.73 -6.15 -8.26
N ASP A 92 -31.99 -5.79 -7.02
CA ASP A 92 -31.87 -4.42 -6.52
C ASP A 92 -30.41 -4.16 -6.15
N TYR A 93 -29.86 -3.05 -6.65
CA TYR A 93 -28.45 -2.70 -6.50
C TYR A 93 -28.30 -1.25 -6.05
N ARG A 94 -27.48 -1.05 -5.03
CA ARG A 94 -27.05 0.28 -4.59
C ARG A 94 -25.58 0.26 -4.20
N SER A 95 -24.81 1.22 -4.71
CA SER A 95 -23.42 1.45 -4.30
C SER A 95 -23.13 2.94 -4.14
N GLU A 96 -22.34 3.26 -3.13
CA GLU A 96 -21.81 4.60 -2.87
C GLU A 96 -20.31 4.50 -2.66
N ASP A 97 -19.55 5.26 -3.45
CA ASP A 97 -18.09 5.23 -3.46
C ASP A 97 -17.54 6.64 -3.25
N GLU A 98 -16.55 6.76 -2.37
CA GLU A 98 -15.74 7.95 -2.18
C GLU A 98 -14.27 7.56 -2.18
N MET A 99 -13.46 8.27 -2.96
CA MET A 99 -12.04 7.97 -3.14
C MET A 99 -11.26 9.28 -3.22
N SER A 100 -10.14 9.36 -2.53
CA SER A 100 -9.19 10.44 -2.66
C SER A 100 -7.77 9.89 -2.70
N LEU A 101 -6.95 10.49 -3.56
CA LEU A 101 -5.53 10.23 -3.67
C LEU A 101 -4.82 11.58 -3.67
N TRP A 102 -3.76 11.66 -2.90
CA TRP A 102 -2.86 12.79 -2.87
C TRP A 102 -1.42 12.29 -2.86
N SER A 103 -0.55 12.95 -3.64
CA SER A 103 0.88 12.69 -3.69
C SER A 103 1.63 13.99 -3.90
N VAL A 104 2.74 14.15 -3.18
CA VAL A 104 3.69 15.26 -3.33
C VAL A 104 5.11 14.73 -3.30
N VAL A 105 5.98 15.36 -4.06
CA VAL A 105 7.43 15.16 -4.00
C VAL A 105 8.01 16.23 -3.06
N GLU A 106 8.51 15.83 -1.89
CA GLU A 106 9.14 16.77 -0.95
C GLU A 106 10.65 16.89 -1.16
N GLU A 107 11.34 15.76 -1.25
CA GLU A 107 12.79 15.70 -1.44
C GLU A 107 13.13 14.82 -2.65
N GLU A 108 14.17 15.17 -3.41
CA GLU A 108 14.70 14.28 -4.44
C GLU A 108 15.31 13.02 -3.80
N ILE A 109 15.40 11.96 -4.59
CA ILE A 109 16.03 10.74 -4.11
C ILE A 109 17.53 10.93 -3.89
N THR A 110 18.03 10.52 -2.73
CA THR A 110 19.45 10.42 -2.43
C THR A 110 19.92 8.97 -2.63
N ILE A 111 21.06 8.82 -3.31
CA ILE A 111 21.67 7.52 -3.61
C ILE A 111 23.13 7.59 -3.18
N ASP A 112 23.48 6.84 -2.14
CA ASP A 112 24.86 6.72 -1.67
C ASP A 112 25.36 5.30 -1.87
N TYR A 113 26.67 5.17 -2.11
CA TYR A 113 27.33 3.87 -2.14
C TYR A 113 28.68 3.93 -1.45
N VAL A 114 29.00 2.86 -0.72
CA VAL A 114 30.26 2.73 0.02
C VAL A 114 30.89 1.38 -0.33
N LYS A 115 32.17 1.42 -0.73
CA LYS A 115 33.04 0.25 -0.85
C LYS A 115 34.22 0.40 0.13
N PRO A 116 34.19 -0.30 1.28
CA PRO A 116 35.32 -0.28 2.20
C PRO A 116 36.61 -0.77 1.55
N TYR A 117 37.74 -0.17 1.91
CA TYR A 117 39.04 -0.59 1.38
C TYR A 117 39.36 -2.03 1.81
N GLY A 118 39.78 -2.86 0.85
CA GLY A 118 40.14 -4.26 1.10
C GLY A 118 38.96 -5.23 1.22
N THR A 119 37.73 -4.79 0.94
CA THR A 119 36.56 -5.69 0.86
C THR A 119 35.97 -5.74 -0.56
N ASP A 120 35.34 -6.87 -0.87
CA ASP A 120 34.59 -7.07 -2.12
C ASP A 120 33.10 -6.72 -1.97
N SER A 121 32.73 -6.08 -0.85
CA SER A 121 31.35 -5.74 -0.53
C SER A 121 31.05 -4.28 -0.84
N TYR A 122 29.93 -4.05 -1.51
CA TYR A 122 29.36 -2.74 -1.78
C TYR A 122 28.08 -2.60 -0.95
N THR A 123 27.91 -1.45 -0.31
CA THR A 123 26.65 -1.09 0.35
C THR A 123 26.06 0.10 -0.40
N PHE A 124 24.84 -0.07 -0.90
CA PHE A 124 24.05 0.96 -1.54
C PHE A 124 22.92 1.38 -0.61
N THR A 125 22.71 2.68 -0.44
CA THR A 125 21.62 3.25 0.34
C THR A 125 20.81 4.20 -0.51
N PHE A 126 19.49 4.05 -0.42
CA PHE A 126 18.51 4.84 -1.17
C PHE A 126 17.55 5.47 -0.18
N THR A 127 17.33 6.77 -0.27
CA THR A 127 16.38 7.49 0.59
C THR A 127 15.56 8.47 -0.25
N GLU A 128 14.24 8.43 -0.10
CA GLU A 128 13.31 9.38 -0.72
C GLU A 128 12.19 9.76 0.24
N LYS A 129 11.64 10.96 0.02
CA LYS A 129 10.47 11.49 0.74
C LYS A 129 9.38 11.90 -0.24
N TRP A 130 8.70 10.89 -0.78
CA TRP A 130 7.60 11.04 -1.74
C TRP A 130 6.29 10.57 -1.10
N PRO A 131 5.68 11.40 -0.25
CA PRO A 131 4.46 11.01 0.44
C PRO A 131 3.30 10.78 -0.52
N VAL A 132 2.54 9.72 -0.26
CA VAL A 132 1.33 9.33 -0.97
C VAL A 132 0.27 8.95 0.05
N SER A 133 -0.93 9.47 -0.09
CA SER A 133 -2.08 9.12 0.74
C SER A 133 -3.26 8.75 -0.14
N LEU A 134 -3.88 7.61 0.15
CA LEU A 134 -5.11 7.15 -0.49
C LEU A 134 -6.13 6.83 0.61
N ALA A 135 -7.26 7.53 0.57
CA ALA A 135 -8.40 7.21 1.41
C ALA A 135 -9.57 6.78 0.53
N SER A 136 -10.31 5.78 0.96
CA SER A 136 -11.46 5.30 0.21
C SER A 136 -12.52 4.70 1.12
N LYS A 137 -13.78 4.99 0.80
CA LYS A 137 -14.96 4.48 1.47
C LYS A 137 -15.90 3.91 0.41
N ARG A 138 -16.48 2.74 0.69
CA ARG A 138 -17.41 2.06 -0.21
C ARG A 138 -18.55 1.43 0.58
N SER A 139 -19.77 1.74 0.20
CA SER A 139 -21.00 1.07 0.62
C SER A 139 -21.57 0.30 -0.56
N LEU A 140 -21.98 -0.95 -0.33
CA LEU A 140 -22.62 -1.80 -1.33
C LEU A 140 -23.79 -2.54 -0.69
N GLN A 141 -24.95 -2.47 -1.34
CA GLN A 141 -26.15 -3.20 -0.98
C GLN A 141 -26.72 -3.88 -2.22
N TYR A 142 -27.02 -5.16 -2.09
CA TYR A 142 -27.58 -5.96 -3.17
C TYR A 142 -28.55 -7.00 -2.62
N SER A 143 -29.66 -7.17 -3.35
CA SER A 143 -30.58 -8.30 -3.17
C SER A 143 -31.06 -8.77 -4.53
N GLY A 144 -30.85 -10.04 -4.86
CA GLY A 144 -31.22 -10.58 -6.15
C GLY A 144 -30.66 -11.96 -6.44
N SER A 145 -30.42 -12.22 -7.72
CA SER A 145 -29.98 -13.52 -8.21
C SER A 145 -28.55 -13.86 -7.79
N GLN A 146 -27.61 -12.93 -8.02
CA GLN A 146 -26.21 -13.14 -7.70
C GLN A 146 -25.37 -11.86 -7.84
N ILE A 147 -24.51 -11.59 -6.86
CA ILE A 147 -23.44 -10.59 -6.94
C ILE A 147 -22.08 -11.20 -6.55
N ASN A 148 -21.04 -10.74 -7.23
CA ASN A 148 -19.65 -10.94 -6.85
C ASN A 148 -19.01 -9.57 -6.64
N ASP A 149 -18.29 -9.41 -5.54
CA ASP A 149 -17.52 -8.22 -5.21
C ASP A 149 -16.10 -8.64 -4.79
N ARG A 150 -15.10 -7.95 -5.31
CA ARG A 150 -13.69 -8.21 -4.99
C ARG A 150 -12.99 -6.88 -4.77
N ASP A 151 -12.24 -6.79 -3.68
CA ASP A 151 -11.35 -5.66 -3.42
C ASP A 151 -9.94 -6.12 -3.04
N PHE A 152 -9.01 -5.20 -3.23
CA PHE A 152 -7.62 -5.33 -2.85
C PHE A 152 -7.04 -3.94 -2.61
N GLU A 153 -6.46 -3.76 -1.43
CA GLU A 153 -5.82 -2.54 -1.00
C GLU A 153 -4.39 -2.89 -0.61
N GLY A 154 -3.43 -2.23 -1.24
CA GLY A 154 -2.01 -2.51 -1.08
C GLY A 154 -1.22 -1.26 -0.76
N ASN A 155 -0.20 -1.40 0.07
CA ASN A 155 0.75 -0.33 0.34
C ASN A 155 2.14 -0.92 0.53
N ASN A 156 3.04 -0.76 -0.46
CA ASN A 156 4.44 -1.14 -0.34
C ASN A 156 4.67 -2.63 0.03
N ARG A 157 3.89 -3.54 -0.57
CA ARG A 157 3.87 -5.01 -0.34
C ARG A 157 3.01 -5.50 0.84
N ASP A 158 2.49 -4.58 1.65
CA ASP A 158 1.37 -4.90 2.54
C ASP A 158 0.10 -4.94 1.72
N TYR A 159 -0.84 -5.79 2.11
CA TYR A 159 -2.16 -5.77 1.51
C TYR A 159 -3.24 -6.23 2.48
N ALA A 160 -4.46 -5.75 2.25
CA ALA A 160 -5.69 -6.31 2.74
C ALA A 160 -6.67 -6.45 1.58
N GLY A 161 -7.68 -7.29 1.74
CA GLY A 161 -8.76 -7.37 0.76
C GLY A 161 -9.73 -8.50 1.05
N SER A 162 -10.80 -8.50 0.28
CA SER A 162 -11.96 -9.36 0.42
C SER A 162 -12.43 -9.85 -0.95
N ASN A 163 -12.89 -11.10 -1.01
CA ASN A 163 -13.66 -11.60 -2.14
C ASN A 163 -15.00 -12.11 -1.61
N LEU A 164 -16.09 -11.43 -1.99
CA LEU A 164 -17.45 -11.77 -1.62
C LEU A 164 -18.16 -12.31 -2.85
N LEU A 165 -18.26 -13.63 -2.97
CA LEU A 165 -18.67 -14.32 -4.20
C LEU A 165 -20.02 -15.03 -4.03
N TYR A 166 -20.77 -15.10 -5.13
CA TYR A 166 -22.01 -15.87 -5.26
C TYR A 166 -23.08 -15.49 -4.24
N ASN A 167 -23.20 -14.20 -3.91
CA ASN A 167 -24.15 -13.71 -2.92
C ASN A 167 -25.53 -13.44 -3.55
N SER A 168 -26.61 -13.92 -2.98
CA SER A 168 -27.96 -13.46 -3.33
C SER A 168 -28.33 -12.18 -2.57
N GLU A 169 -27.85 -12.06 -1.34
CA GLU A 169 -27.92 -10.84 -0.53
C GLU A 169 -26.51 -10.48 -0.08
N LEU A 170 -26.13 -9.20 -0.28
CA LEU A 170 -24.85 -8.65 0.12
C LEU A 170 -25.05 -7.24 0.68
N SER A 171 -24.55 -7.02 1.89
CA SER A 171 -24.32 -5.68 2.44
C SER A 171 -22.84 -5.56 2.79
N LYS A 172 -22.21 -4.45 2.43
CA LYS A 172 -20.81 -4.18 2.71
C LYS A 172 -20.61 -2.70 2.98
N GLU A 173 -19.88 -2.41 4.06
CA GLU A 173 -19.32 -1.11 4.38
C GLU A 173 -17.82 -1.29 4.54
N ARG A 174 -17.04 -0.58 3.73
CA ARG A 174 -15.58 -0.65 3.75
C ARG A 174 -14.99 0.75 3.85
N LEU A 175 -14.01 0.90 4.72
CA LEU A 175 -13.18 2.09 4.85
C LEU A 175 -11.72 1.68 4.83
N THR A 176 -10.94 2.35 3.98
CA THR A 176 -9.51 2.17 3.87
C THR A 176 -8.81 3.51 3.94
N VAL A 177 -7.71 3.57 4.69
CA VAL A 177 -6.77 4.67 4.68
C VAL A 177 -5.37 4.10 4.55
N MET A 178 -4.66 4.51 3.51
CA MET A 178 -3.28 4.11 3.23
C MET A 178 -2.44 5.34 3.08
N TRP A 179 -1.25 5.33 3.68
CA TRP A 179 -0.27 6.34 3.40
C TRP A 179 1.15 5.77 3.40
N LEU A 180 1.96 6.36 2.56
CA LEU A 180 3.39 6.17 2.48
C LEU A 180 4.01 7.55 2.68
N GLU A 181 4.97 7.67 3.59
CA GLU A 181 5.63 8.94 3.88
C GLU A 181 7.00 9.02 3.20
N SER A 182 7.78 7.95 3.33
CA SER A 182 9.14 7.87 2.81
C SER A 182 9.52 6.43 2.50
N MET A 183 10.53 6.26 1.65
CA MET A 183 11.13 4.97 1.35
C MET A 183 12.63 5.02 1.59
N ASN A 184 13.10 4.12 2.45
CA ASN A 184 14.51 3.84 2.65
C ASN A 184 14.81 2.42 2.16
N ALA A 185 15.90 2.22 1.44
CA ALA A 185 16.37 0.89 1.07
C ALA A 185 17.88 0.77 1.23
N THR A 186 18.34 -0.42 1.60
CA THR A 186 19.76 -0.72 1.73
C THR A 186 20.04 -2.04 1.05
N VAL A 187 21.03 -2.06 0.17
CA VAL A 187 21.44 -3.28 -0.54
C VAL A 187 22.94 -3.47 -0.36
N GLN A 188 23.30 -4.61 0.22
CA GLN A 188 24.67 -5.06 0.34
C GLN A 188 24.91 -6.19 -0.64
N ALA A 189 25.89 -6.02 -1.53
CA ALA A 189 26.21 -6.98 -2.57
C ALA A 189 27.72 -7.13 -2.76
N ASN A 190 28.14 -8.23 -3.37
CA ASN A 190 29.46 -8.40 -3.96
C ASN A 190 29.30 -8.81 -5.44
N ASP A 191 30.39 -9.04 -6.15
CA ASP A 191 30.34 -9.41 -7.57
C ASP A 191 29.61 -10.75 -7.82
N ILE A 192 29.54 -11.63 -6.81
CA ILE A 192 28.92 -12.96 -6.90
C ILE A 192 27.41 -12.86 -6.66
N SER A 193 26.99 -12.28 -5.54
CA SER A 193 25.61 -12.32 -5.03
C SER A 193 25.27 -11.13 -4.14
N ILE A 194 23.99 -10.83 -4.04
CA ILE A 194 23.42 -9.96 -3.00
C ILE A 194 23.54 -10.69 -1.67
N ILE A 195 24.20 -10.03 -0.72
CA ILE A 195 24.42 -10.54 0.63
C ILE A 195 23.16 -10.26 1.47
N ARG A 196 22.66 -9.04 1.38
CA ARG A 196 21.48 -8.57 2.12
C ARG A 196 20.81 -7.45 1.33
N ALA A 197 19.48 -7.41 1.34
CA ALA A 197 18.75 -6.23 0.91
C ALA A 197 17.60 -5.97 1.87
N GLN A 198 17.30 -4.71 2.10
CA GLN A 198 16.25 -4.26 3.00
C GLN A 198 15.45 -3.14 2.37
N LEU A 199 14.13 -3.19 2.53
CA LEU A 199 13.18 -2.16 2.15
C LEU A 199 12.46 -1.70 3.41
N MET A 200 12.67 -0.45 3.77
CA MET A 200 12.29 0.17 5.03
C MET A 200 11.41 1.41 4.79
N PRO A 201 10.21 1.26 4.22
CA PRO A 201 9.31 2.38 4.00
C PRO A 201 8.56 2.75 5.28
N THR A 202 8.39 4.05 5.53
CA THR A 202 7.50 4.54 6.58
C THR A 202 6.09 4.62 6.02
N ARG A 203 5.21 3.71 6.48
CA ARG A 203 3.92 3.44 5.84
C ARG A 203 2.85 2.96 6.82
N TYR A 204 1.61 3.06 6.36
CA TYR A 204 0.44 2.58 7.06
C TYR A 204 -0.64 2.08 6.10
N LEU A 205 -1.32 1.02 6.50
CA LEU A 205 -2.53 0.51 5.87
C LEU A 205 -3.54 0.20 6.97
N GLY A 206 -4.60 0.99 7.02
CA GLY A 206 -5.79 0.73 7.81
C GLY A 206 -6.92 0.25 6.91
N TYR A 207 -7.45 -0.94 7.18
CA TYR A 207 -8.55 -1.56 6.44
C TYR A 207 -9.64 -1.98 7.43
N LYS A 208 -10.85 -1.44 7.23
CA LYS A 208 -12.03 -1.79 8.01
C LYS A 208 -13.11 -2.26 7.06
N ILE A 209 -13.67 -3.44 7.32
CA ILE A 209 -14.81 -3.98 6.58
C ILE A 209 -15.87 -4.49 7.56
N GLN A 210 -17.12 -4.21 7.24
CA GLN A 210 -18.29 -4.82 7.84
C GLN A 210 -19.17 -5.34 6.70
N THR A 211 -19.52 -6.62 6.71
CA THR A 211 -20.30 -7.21 5.64
C THR A 211 -21.27 -8.27 6.13
N ASN A 212 -22.44 -8.32 5.51
CA ASN A 212 -23.36 -9.43 5.58
C ASN A 212 -23.38 -10.12 4.23
N THR A 213 -23.06 -11.41 4.22
CA THR A 213 -22.89 -12.24 3.02
C THR A 213 -23.77 -13.47 3.15
N THR A 214 -24.27 -13.98 2.02
CA THR A 214 -25.03 -15.24 1.91
C THR A 214 -24.26 -16.33 1.16
N GLY A 215 -23.18 -15.95 0.47
CA GLY A 215 -22.35 -16.82 -0.36
C GLY A 215 -21.00 -17.14 0.27
N ILE A 216 -19.93 -16.88 -0.48
CA ILE A 216 -18.55 -17.11 -0.03
C ILE A 216 -17.93 -15.77 0.35
N ALA A 217 -17.32 -15.69 1.52
CA ALA A 217 -16.49 -14.55 1.91
C ALA A 217 -15.06 -15.00 2.21
N ASP A 218 -14.13 -14.53 1.39
CA ASP A 218 -12.69 -14.64 1.63
C ASP A 218 -12.18 -13.31 2.15
N LEU A 219 -11.42 -13.33 3.25
CA LEU A 219 -10.74 -12.17 3.81
C LEU A 219 -9.26 -12.48 3.91
N ARG A 220 -8.41 -11.61 3.37
CA ARG A 220 -6.96 -11.83 3.32
C ARG A 220 -6.19 -10.58 3.70
N TYR A 221 -5.05 -10.78 4.34
CA TYR A 221 -4.11 -9.70 4.61
C TYR A 221 -2.69 -10.22 4.69
N ARG A 222 -1.74 -9.32 4.46
CA ARG A 222 -0.32 -9.57 4.63
C ARG A 222 0.40 -8.32 5.06
N HIS A 223 1.16 -8.42 6.14
CA HIS A 223 2.14 -7.45 6.56
C HIS A 223 3.54 -7.96 6.18
N ALA A 224 4.18 -7.32 5.21
CA ALA A 224 5.50 -7.68 4.71
C ALA A 224 6.61 -7.20 5.66
N GLY A 225 7.64 -8.03 5.84
CA GLY A 225 8.87 -7.64 6.51
C GLY A 225 9.79 -6.79 5.64
N SER A 226 10.83 -6.24 6.25
CA SER A 226 11.80 -5.39 5.57
C SER A 226 12.92 -6.16 4.87
N GLU A 227 13.20 -7.41 5.25
CA GLU A 227 14.33 -8.16 4.71
C GLU A 227 13.98 -8.90 3.41
N TYR A 228 14.84 -8.72 2.40
CA TYR A 228 14.72 -9.39 1.12
C TYR A 228 15.28 -10.81 1.17
N ASN A 229 14.46 -11.78 0.79
CA ASN A 229 14.88 -13.16 0.61
C ASN A 229 15.41 -13.36 -0.82
N VAL A 230 16.72 -13.34 -0.96
CA VAL A 230 17.42 -13.49 -2.25
C VAL A 230 17.05 -14.79 -2.98
N LYS A 231 16.76 -15.88 -2.26
CA LYS A 231 16.42 -17.18 -2.88
C LYS A 231 15.00 -17.23 -3.43
N ARG A 232 14.07 -16.50 -2.81
CA ARG A 232 12.66 -16.46 -3.19
C ARG A 232 12.29 -15.22 -4.00
N TYR A 233 13.21 -14.28 -4.13
CA TYR A 233 13.00 -12.98 -4.75
C TYR A 233 11.81 -12.20 -4.15
N ASP A 234 11.56 -12.38 -2.84
CA ASP A 234 10.42 -11.80 -2.12
C ASP A 234 10.81 -11.20 -0.76
N TYR A 235 9.83 -10.57 -0.11
CA TYR A 235 9.94 -10.09 1.27
C TYR A 235 8.98 -10.94 2.09
N PRO A 236 9.49 -11.81 2.97
CA PRO A 236 8.65 -12.68 3.78
C PRO A 236 7.65 -11.89 4.63
N PRO A 237 6.44 -12.40 4.85
CA PRO A 237 5.46 -11.76 5.72
C PRO A 237 5.90 -11.84 7.19
N LEU A 238 5.73 -10.74 7.93
CA LEU A 238 5.73 -10.71 9.39
C LEU A 238 4.43 -11.30 9.95
N SER A 239 3.32 -11.04 9.24
CA SER A 239 2.01 -11.58 9.54
C SER A 239 1.22 -11.77 8.25
N GLU A 240 0.47 -12.86 8.14
CA GLU A 240 -0.37 -13.17 7.00
C GLU A 240 -1.59 -13.94 7.49
N GLY A 241 -2.76 -13.63 6.93
CA GLY A 241 -3.99 -14.32 7.23
C GLY A 241 -4.83 -14.52 5.99
N ASN A 242 -5.50 -15.67 5.94
CA ASN A 242 -6.46 -16.02 4.91
C ASN A 242 -7.62 -16.77 5.57
N GLU A 243 -8.78 -16.13 5.60
CA GLU A 243 -10.00 -16.64 6.19
C GLU A 243 -11.02 -16.87 5.08
N ARG A 244 -11.76 -17.99 5.14
CA ARG A 244 -12.86 -18.30 4.22
C ARG A 244 -14.10 -18.73 4.98
N TYR A 245 -15.23 -18.13 4.64
CA TYR A 245 -16.55 -18.42 5.18
C TYR A 245 -17.50 -18.83 4.04
N TYR A 246 -18.36 -19.82 4.30
CA TYR A 246 -19.32 -20.34 3.32
C TYR A 246 -20.74 -20.38 3.90
N GLY A 247 -21.64 -19.58 3.35
CA GLY A 247 -23.03 -19.44 3.78
C GLY A 247 -23.33 -18.06 4.34
N THR A 248 -24.34 -17.97 5.20
CA THR A 248 -24.79 -16.69 5.75
C THR A 248 -23.96 -16.26 6.96
N TYR A 249 -23.19 -15.18 6.82
CA TYR A 249 -22.36 -14.63 7.89
C TYR A 249 -22.45 -13.11 7.95
N ALA A 250 -22.40 -12.60 9.18
CA ALA A 250 -22.09 -11.21 9.48
C ALA A 250 -20.62 -11.15 9.92
N LEU A 251 -19.79 -10.47 9.14
CA LEU A 251 -18.35 -10.36 9.35
C LEU A 251 -17.96 -8.92 9.60
N ALA A 252 -17.10 -8.70 10.59
CA ALA A 252 -16.47 -7.41 10.84
C ALA A 252 -14.98 -7.62 11.09
N ARG A 253 -14.14 -6.83 10.41
CA ARG A 253 -12.69 -6.84 10.58
C ARG A 253 -12.15 -5.42 10.59
N LYS A 254 -11.13 -5.23 11.42
CA LYS A 254 -10.29 -4.03 11.46
C LYS A 254 -8.85 -4.50 11.45
N ILE A 255 -8.11 -4.12 10.43
CA ILE A 255 -6.71 -4.50 10.22
C ILE A 255 -5.92 -3.20 10.13
N GLU A 256 -4.88 -3.10 10.96
CA GLU A 256 -3.96 -1.96 10.95
C GLU A 256 -2.53 -2.51 10.83
N MET A 257 -1.84 -2.05 9.79
CA MET A 257 -0.45 -2.41 9.53
C MET A 257 0.34 -1.12 9.46
N ARG A 258 1.44 -1.05 10.23
CA ARG A 258 2.30 0.13 10.31
C ARG A 258 3.75 -0.30 10.34
N SER A 259 4.57 0.36 9.53
CA SER A 259 6.02 0.28 9.64
C SER A 259 6.56 1.69 9.74
N GLN A 260 7.45 1.94 10.69
CA GLN A 260 8.13 3.22 10.83
C GLN A 260 9.62 2.99 10.90
N PHE A 261 10.34 3.72 10.06
CA PHE A 261 11.79 3.75 10.06
C PHE A 261 12.20 5.22 10.15
N PRO A 262 12.09 5.82 11.35
CA PRO A 262 12.53 7.20 11.53
C PRO A 262 13.99 7.31 11.13
N ASN A 263 14.32 8.36 10.35
CA ASN A 263 15.69 8.79 10.19
C ASN A 263 16.15 9.33 11.55
N TYR A 264 16.65 8.47 12.42
CA TYR A 264 17.37 8.92 13.59
C TYR A 264 18.62 9.65 13.08
N ASN A 265 18.62 10.97 13.19
CA ASN A 265 19.89 11.68 13.28
C ASN A 265 20.57 11.13 14.53
N ASP A 266 21.74 10.50 14.37
CA ASP A 266 22.60 9.97 15.45
C ASP A 266 23.10 11.06 16.44
N THR A 267 22.47 12.23 16.48
CA THR A 267 22.75 13.31 17.45
C THR A 267 21.85 13.25 18.68
N ILE A 268 20.99 12.25 18.84
CA ILE A 268 20.41 11.97 20.16
C ILE A 268 21.51 11.34 20.99
N GLU A 269 22.19 12.20 21.76
CA GLU A 269 22.96 11.81 22.94
C GLU A 269 22.21 10.68 23.64
N TRP A 270 22.89 9.55 23.82
CA TRP A 270 22.44 8.50 24.71
C TRP A 270 22.02 9.14 26.03
N LEU A 271 20.71 9.29 26.26
CA LEU A 271 20.22 9.61 27.59
C LEU A 271 20.70 8.47 28.49
N PRO A 272 21.47 8.77 29.55
CA PRO A 272 21.97 7.73 30.43
C PRO A 272 20.76 7.05 31.07
N CYS A 273 20.71 5.73 30.98
CA CYS A 273 19.72 4.91 31.66
C CYS A 273 19.81 5.17 33.17
N CYS A 274 19.06 6.12 33.71
CA CYS A 274 18.77 6.31 35.14
C CYS A 274 17.63 7.32 35.30
N GLY A 275 16.43 6.83 35.60
CA GLY A 275 15.28 7.68 35.92
C GLY A 275 13.95 6.96 35.80
N LEU A 276 13.78 5.80 36.46
CA LEU A 276 12.44 5.36 36.85
C LEU A 276 11.84 6.49 37.69
N HIS A 277 10.80 7.15 37.19
CA HIS A 277 9.56 7.42 37.92
C HIS A 277 8.51 7.97 36.95
N ASP A 278 7.30 7.43 37.09
CA ASP A 278 6.02 7.88 36.51
C ASP A 278 5.67 7.42 35.08
N LEU A 279 5.68 6.10 34.89
CA LEU A 279 4.78 5.43 33.94
C LEU A 279 3.54 4.94 34.70
N ASN A 280 2.57 5.84 34.92
CA ASN A 280 1.21 5.50 35.35
C ASN A 280 0.26 6.70 35.14
N SER A 281 0.02 7.12 33.89
CA SER A 281 -1.16 7.95 33.54
C SER A 281 -1.32 8.22 32.03
N ILE A 282 -1.28 7.20 31.17
CA ILE A 282 -1.74 7.36 29.78
C ILE A 282 -2.62 6.17 29.40
N ASP A 283 -3.74 6.05 30.12
CA ASP A 283 -4.84 5.13 29.75
C ASP A 283 -6.13 5.89 29.37
N GLU A 284 -6.09 7.22 29.24
CA GLU A 284 -7.23 8.02 28.80
C GLU A 284 -6.77 9.14 27.87
N LEU A 285 -6.65 8.85 26.57
CA LEU A 285 -6.69 9.90 25.55
C LEU A 285 -7.80 9.57 24.55
N SER A 286 -8.88 10.34 24.67
CA SER A 286 -10.09 10.27 23.84
C SER A 286 -9.82 10.76 22.42
N VAL A 287 -10.66 10.31 21.49
CA VAL A 287 -10.57 10.52 20.03
C VAL A 287 -10.64 12.00 19.60
N ASP A 288 -10.98 12.92 20.50
CA ASP A 288 -11.15 14.36 20.21
C ASP A 288 -9.84 15.15 20.10
N THR A 289 -8.69 14.61 20.52
CA THR A 289 -7.40 15.32 20.41
C THR A 289 -6.73 15.20 19.04
N VAL A 290 -7.28 14.43 18.10
CA VAL A 290 -6.71 14.26 16.75
C VAL A 290 -7.02 15.44 15.83
N PHE A 291 -7.96 16.33 16.18
CA PHE A 291 -8.47 17.37 15.27
C PHE A 291 -8.28 18.84 15.70
N ASN A 292 -7.50 19.14 16.74
CA ASN A 292 -7.30 20.53 17.17
C ASN A 292 -5.87 21.05 16.96
N CYS A 293 -5.54 21.38 15.71
CA CYS A 293 -4.44 22.29 15.40
C CYS A 293 -4.97 23.72 15.28
N SER A 294 -5.30 24.36 16.41
CA SER A 294 -5.52 25.80 16.43
C SER A 294 -4.86 26.44 17.66
N ASN A 295 -3.71 27.07 17.39
CA ASN A 295 -3.06 28.19 18.08
C ASN A 295 -2.88 28.15 19.61
N GLN A 296 -1.61 28.17 20.06
CA GLN A 296 -1.07 29.24 20.92
C GLN A 296 0.47 29.15 21.09
N ASN A 297 1.19 29.70 20.09
CA ASN A 297 2.15 30.83 20.15
C ASN A 297 3.30 30.91 21.20
N PRO A 298 4.29 31.80 21.00
CA PRO A 298 5.72 31.54 21.10
C PRO A 298 6.32 32.03 22.44
N LEU A 299 7.60 31.78 22.69
CA LEU A 299 8.57 32.80 23.13
C LEU A 299 9.98 32.20 23.29
N VAL A 300 10.89 32.86 22.60
CA VAL A 300 12.34 32.85 22.78
C VAL A 300 12.67 33.71 24.01
N PHE A 301 13.63 33.25 24.82
CA PHE A 301 14.60 34.13 25.46
C PHE A 301 15.95 33.91 24.77
#